data_AF-A0A957DAT0-F1
#
_entry.id   AF-A0A957DAT0-F1
#
_cell.length_a   1.000
_cell.length_b   1.000
_cell.length_c   1.000
_cell.angle_alpha   90.00
_cell.angle_beta   90.00
_cell.angle_gamma   90.00
#
_symmetry.space_group_name_H-M   'P 1'
#
loop_
_entity.id
_entity.type
_entity.pdbx_description
1 polymer ?
#
loop_
_entity_poly.entity_id
_entity_poly.type
_entity_poly.pdbx_seq_one_letter_code
_entity_poly.pdbx_strand_id
1 'polypeptide(L)'
;MVDILQKWSPGVVLGLFCARILGEWLGPGGVIGAVLLALVCAVVGGVLLQKRPFSTTQPLLILTAYVIYPAYDPWLAGLVAGVTAVAWATGHWSLVTGYWSLVTGRWYGWPLGTGFFLLYWRTLAPGLLPADNGEFQLVAAQLGVAHPPGFSLYTLLAHVAALLPLGASPAYRVNLLSALIASLTLVVVYAAIHRLTHRHLAAMTGTIALGGATTFWAQATTANIRSL
;
A
#
# COMPACT_ATOMS: atom_id res chain seq x y z
N MET A 1 -9.81 4.52 -23.25
CA MET A 1 -10.35 5.09 -21.98
C MET A 1 -9.28 5.22 -20.90
N VAL A 2 -8.41 4.22 -20.70
CA VAL A 2 -7.31 4.23 -19.71
C VAL A 2 -6.32 5.40 -19.92
N ASP A 3 -5.99 5.74 -21.16
CA ASP A 3 -5.03 6.83 -21.47
C ASP A 3 -5.50 8.22 -21.05
N ILE A 4 -6.82 8.46 -21.08
CA ILE A 4 -7.39 9.76 -20.71
C ILE A 4 -7.31 9.92 -19.19
N LEU A 5 -7.71 8.87 -18.45
CA LEU A 5 -7.65 8.88 -16.99
C LEU A 5 -6.22 9.04 -16.47
N GLN A 6 -5.24 8.36 -17.08
CA GLN A 6 -3.83 8.50 -16.68
C GLN A 6 -3.25 9.90 -17.00
N LYS A 7 -3.67 10.53 -18.09
CA LYS A 7 -3.19 11.88 -18.44
C LYS A 7 -3.76 12.96 -17.53
N TRP A 8 -5.02 12.81 -17.11
CA TRP A 8 -5.72 13.86 -16.37
C TRP A 8 -5.65 13.69 -14.86
N SER A 9 -5.56 12.46 -14.34
CA SER A 9 -5.70 12.21 -12.89
C SER A 9 -4.70 12.96 -12.01
N PRO A 10 -3.39 13.07 -12.32
CA PRO A 10 -2.46 13.77 -11.44
C PRO A 10 -2.73 15.27 -11.39
N GLY A 11 -3.14 15.85 -12.52
CA GLY A 11 -3.52 17.27 -12.61
C GLY A 11 -4.80 17.58 -11.88
N VAL A 12 -5.81 16.70 -12.00
CA VAL A 12 -7.06 16.83 -11.25
C VAL A 12 -6.79 16.79 -9.75
N VAL A 13 -5.95 15.86 -9.28
CA VAL A 13 -5.61 15.74 -7.85
C VAL A 13 -4.88 16.98 -7.33
N LEU A 14 -3.90 17.51 -8.08
CA LEU A 14 -3.25 18.78 -7.72
C LEU A 14 -4.26 19.93 -7.65
N GLY A 15 -5.16 20.01 -8.63
CA GLY A 15 -6.23 21.00 -8.66
C GLY A 15 -7.15 20.92 -7.43
N LEU A 16 -7.60 19.72 -7.07
CA LEU A 16 -8.43 19.48 -5.89
C LEU A 16 -7.69 19.84 -4.59
N PHE A 17 -6.39 19.52 -4.50
CA PHE A 17 -5.57 19.91 -3.35
C PHE A 17 -5.47 21.43 -3.23
N CYS A 18 -5.20 22.14 -4.32
CA CYS A 18 -5.18 23.60 -4.32
C CYS A 18 -6.55 24.20 -3.97
N ALA A 19 -7.64 23.67 -4.51
CA ALA A 19 -8.99 24.10 -4.15
C ALA A 19 -9.30 23.89 -2.67
N ARG A 20 -8.83 22.77 -2.09
CA ARG A 20 -9.01 22.49 -0.66
C ARG A 20 -8.29 23.54 0.19
N ILE A 21 -7.02 23.81 -0.09
CA ILE A 21 -6.25 24.84 0.62
C ILE A 21 -6.90 26.21 0.42
N LEU A 22 -7.20 26.61 -0.81
CA LEU A 22 -7.86 27.90 -1.07
C LEU A 22 -9.21 28.02 -0.37
N GLY A 23 -10.00 26.94 -0.32
CA GLY A 23 -11.28 26.92 0.37
C GLY A 23 -11.14 27.08 1.88
N GLU A 24 -10.11 26.51 2.49
CA GLU A 24 -9.80 26.68 3.91
C GLU A 24 -9.40 28.13 4.25
N TRP A 25 -8.71 28.81 3.34
CA TRP A 25 -8.26 30.19 3.54
C TRP A 25 -9.33 31.24 3.20
N LEU A 26 -10.06 31.04 2.11
CA LEU A 26 -11.00 32.03 1.58
C LEU A 26 -12.43 31.84 2.11
N GLY A 27 -12.79 30.63 2.57
CA GLY A 27 -14.14 30.31 3.00
C GLY A 27 -15.14 30.43 1.84
N PRO A 28 -15.41 29.37 1.06
CA PRO A 28 -16.05 29.46 -0.25
C PRO A 28 -17.57 29.80 -0.23
N GLY A 29 -18.09 30.38 0.85
CA GLY A 29 -19.47 30.88 0.92
C GLY A 29 -20.53 29.78 0.95
N GLY A 30 -20.16 28.54 1.29
CA GLY A 30 -21.05 27.39 1.38
C GLY A 30 -20.67 26.24 0.45
N VAL A 31 -21.50 25.19 0.43
CA VAL A 31 -21.22 23.94 -0.30
C VAL A 31 -21.09 24.19 -1.81
N ILE A 32 -21.96 25.01 -2.39
CA ILE A 32 -21.96 25.30 -3.83
C ILE A 32 -20.65 25.97 -4.25
N GLY A 33 -20.19 26.98 -3.51
CA GLY A 33 -18.93 27.64 -3.83
C GLY A 33 -17.72 26.72 -3.65
N ALA A 34 -17.74 25.83 -2.65
CA ALA A 34 -16.68 24.84 -2.47
C ALA A 34 -16.60 23.86 -3.66
N VAL A 35 -17.75 23.38 -4.14
CA VAL A 35 -17.85 22.50 -5.30
C VAL A 35 -17.36 23.21 -6.56
N LEU A 36 -17.78 24.46 -6.79
CA LEU A 36 -17.33 25.24 -7.95
C LEU A 36 -15.82 25.48 -7.93
N LEU A 37 -15.26 25.86 -6.79
CA LEU A 37 -13.82 26.03 -6.61
C LEU A 37 -13.06 24.73 -6.92
N ALA A 38 -13.54 23.60 -6.38
CA ALA A 38 -12.96 22.28 -6.63
C ALA A 38 -13.00 21.91 -8.13
N LEU A 39 -14.14 22.09 -8.80
CA LEU A 39 -14.28 21.80 -10.23
C LEU A 39 -13.36 22.67 -11.08
N VAL A 40 -13.29 23.97 -10.82
CA VAL A 40 -12.44 24.90 -11.57
C VAL A 40 -10.97 24.52 -11.39
N CYS A 41 -10.49 24.36 -10.16
CA CYS A 41 -9.09 24.01 -9.93
C CYS A 41 -8.76 22.63 -10.48
N ALA A 42 -9.66 21.64 -10.38
CA ALA A 42 -9.48 20.31 -10.95
C ALA A 42 -9.31 20.34 -12.48
N VAL A 43 -10.16 21.11 -13.19
CA VAL A 43 -10.05 21.29 -14.64
C VAL A 43 -8.76 22.01 -15.00
N VAL A 44 -8.42 23.09 -14.30
CA VAL A 44 -7.19 23.86 -14.53
C VAL A 44 -5.95 22.96 -14.33
N GLY A 45 -5.89 22.24 -13.21
CA GLY A 45 -4.79 21.31 -12.92
C GLY A 45 -4.69 20.19 -13.95
N GLY A 46 -5.83 19.61 -14.34
CA GLY A 46 -5.92 18.62 -15.41
C GLY A 46 -5.37 19.14 -16.74
N VAL A 47 -5.80 20.31 -17.19
CA VAL A 47 -5.36 20.94 -18.45
C VAL A 47 -3.86 21.30 -18.42
N LEU A 48 -3.35 21.77 -17.29
CA LEU A 48 -1.92 22.12 -17.13
C LEU A 48 -1.01 20.89 -17.24
N LEU A 49 -1.46 19.74 -16.75
CA LEU A 49 -0.64 18.53 -16.65
C LEU A 49 -0.98 17.44 -17.66
N GLN A 50 -2.05 17.57 -18.47
CA GLN A 50 -2.47 16.56 -19.46
C GLN A 50 -1.40 16.17 -20.50
N LYS A 51 -0.45 17.07 -20.78
CA LYS A 51 0.65 16.84 -21.73
C LYS A 51 1.90 16.26 -21.06
N ARG A 52 1.95 16.21 -19.73
CA ARG A 52 3.09 15.65 -18.98
C ARG A 52 2.92 14.13 -18.86
N PRO A 53 4.01 13.34 -18.99
CA PRO A 53 3.93 11.90 -18.86
C PRO A 53 3.54 11.50 -17.43
N PHE A 54 2.65 10.51 -17.30
CA PHE A 54 2.18 10.00 -16.01
C PHE A 54 3.34 9.53 -15.10
N SER A 55 4.40 8.97 -15.68
CA SER A 55 5.59 8.54 -14.94
C SER A 55 6.24 9.66 -14.13
N THR A 56 6.09 10.91 -14.58
CA THR A 56 6.64 12.10 -13.93
C THR A 56 5.63 12.74 -12.97
N THR A 57 4.34 12.65 -13.26
CA THR A 57 3.29 13.33 -12.47
C THR A 57 2.61 12.45 -11.43
N GLN A 58 2.80 11.12 -11.46
CA GLN A 58 2.23 10.16 -10.50
C GLN A 58 2.45 10.49 -9.01
N PRO A 59 3.54 11.16 -8.56
CA PRO A 59 3.67 11.53 -7.14
C PRO A 59 2.56 12.46 -6.65
N LEU A 60 1.94 13.24 -7.54
CA LEU A 60 0.81 14.11 -7.20
C LEU A 60 -0.39 13.35 -6.63
N LEU A 61 -0.51 12.05 -6.91
CA LEU A 61 -1.57 11.22 -6.33
C LEU A 61 -1.48 11.12 -4.81
N ILE A 62 -0.30 11.35 -4.21
CA ILE A 62 -0.10 11.40 -2.76
C ILE A 62 -0.94 12.52 -2.12
N LEU A 63 -1.16 13.63 -2.84
CA LEU A 63 -2.00 14.75 -2.36
C LEU A 63 -3.44 14.33 -2.07
N THR A 64 -3.92 13.23 -2.67
CA THR A 64 -5.25 12.66 -2.39
C THR A 64 -5.43 12.39 -0.89
N ALA A 65 -4.35 12.05 -0.17
CA ALA A 65 -4.38 11.80 1.26
C ALA A 65 -4.94 12.99 2.06
N TYR A 66 -4.59 14.23 1.68
CA TYR A 66 -5.16 15.43 2.31
C TYR A 66 -6.52 15.80 1.72
N VAL A 67 -6.73 15.60 0.41
CA VAL A 67 -8.02 15.92 -0.24
C VAL A 67 -9.20 15.17 0.38
N ILE A 68 -9.00 13.92 0.79
CA ILE A 68 -10.05 13.10 1.44
C ILE A 68 -10.05 13.22 2.97
N TYR A 69 -9.09 13.93 3.55
CA TYR A 69 -8.98 14.05 5.00
C TYR A 69 -10.13 14.92 5.55
N PRO A 70 -10.89 14.44 6.54
CA PRO A 70 -12.16 15.07 6.92
C PRO A 70 -11.99 16.37 7.73
N ALA A 71 -10.82 16.59 8.33
CA ALA A 71 -10.55 17.72 9.22
C ALA A 71 -9.55 18.72 8.62
N TYR A 72 -9.55 19.95 9.13
CA TYR A 72 -8.51 20.92 8.82
C TYR A 72 -7.23 20.59 9.61
N ASP A 73 -6.12 20.38 8.91
CA ASP A 73 -4.81 20.17 9.52
C ASP A 73 -3.69 20.72 8.60
N PRO A 74 -3.20 21.94 8.87
CA PRO A 74 -2.19 22.57 8.03
C PRO A 74 -0.83 21.87 8.09
N TRP A 75 -0.54 21.14 9.18
CA TRP A 75 0.70 20.38 9.29
C TRP A 75 0.66 19.16 8.38
N LEU A 76 -0.46 18.43 8.38
CA LEU A 76 -0.67 17.32 7.45
C LEU A 76 -0.64 17.78 6.00
N ALA A 77 -1.26 18.92 5.68
CA ALA A 77 -1.19 19.52 4.35
C ALA A 77 0.26 19.80 3.91
N GLY A 78 1.04 20.42 4.80
CA GLY A 78 2.45 20.73 4.56
C GLY A 78 3.31 19.48 4.39
N LEU A 79 3.10 18.45 5.22
CA LEU A 79 3.80 17.16 5.13
C LEU A 79 3.49 16.46 3.81
N VAL A 80 2.21 16.33 3.45
CA VAL A 80 1.78 15.66 2.21
C VAL A 80 2.32 16.39 0.98
N ALA A 81 2.31 17.74 0.99
CA ALA A 81 2.91 18.55 -0.05
C ALA A 81 4.44 18.39 -0.12
N GLY A 82 5.12 18.38 1.03
CA GLY A 82 6.56 18.18 1.13
C GLY A 82 7.00 16.81 0.61
N VAL A 83 6.33 15.74 1.04
CA VAL A 83 6.56 14.37 0.54
C VAL A 83 6.32 14.30 -0.97
N THR A 84 5.24 14.91 -1.46
CA THR A 84 4.93 14.97 -2.89
C THR A 84 6.02 15.72 -3.66
N ALA A 85 6.52 16.84 -3.15
CA ALA A 85 7.56 17.64 -3.78
C ALA A 85 8.90 16.91 -3.81
N VAL A 86 9.32 16.28 -2.71
CA VAL A 86 10.53 15.45 -2.65
C VAL A 86 10.41 14.27 -3.61
N ALA A 87 9.26 13.58 -3.61
CA ALA A 87 9.00 12.49 -4.54
C ALA A 87 9.07 12.98 -6.00
N TRP A 88 8.43 14.11 -6.34
CA TRP A 88 8.49 14.65 -7.69
C TRP A 88 9.92 15.07 -8.09
N ALA A 89 10.66 15.75 -7.20
CA ALA A 89 12.02 16.25 -7.47
C ALA A 89 13.05 15.13 -7.65
N THR A 90 12.91 14.03 -6.91
CA THR A 90 13.82 12.87 -6.99
C THR A 90 13.66 12.04 -8.27
N GLY A 91 12.64 12.32 -9.09
CA GLY A 91 12.63 12.06 -10.54
C GLY A 91 12.70 10.61 -11.05
N HIS A 92 12.89 9.61 -10.19
CA HIS A 92 13.22 8.23 -10.58
C HIS A 92 12.11 7.24 -10.20
N TRP A 93 10.87 7.48 -10.67
CA TRP A 93 9.72 6.58 -10.43
C TRP A 93 9.39 5.67 -11.61
N SER A 94 10.22 5.67 -12.67
CA SER A 94 10.10 4.73 -13.81
C SER A 94 10.51 3.29 -13.45
N LEU A 95 11.28 3.09 -12.37
CA LEU A 95 11.54 1.77 -11.82
C LEU A 95 10.22 1.13 -11.39
N VAL A 96 9.40 1.89 -10.67
CA VAL A 96 8.12 1.43 -10.13
C VAL A 96 7.17 0.99 -11.25
N THR A 97 7.04 1.72 -12.37
CA THR A 97 6.16 1.33 -13.49
C THR A 97 6.61 0.09 -14.28
N GLY A 98 7.93 -0.11 -14.48
CA GLY A 98 8.47 -1.29 -15.15
C GLY A 98 8.35 -2.58 -14.31
N TYR A 99 8.48 -2.46 -12.99
CA TYR A 99 8.28 -3.56 -12.04
C TYR A 99 6.81 -3.80 -11.70
N TRP A 100 5.92 -2.79 -11.67
CA TRP A 100 4.47 -3.03 -11.50
C TRP A 100 3.88 -3.91 -12.60
N SER A 101 4.40 -3.83 -13.83
CA SER A 101 4.07 -4.76 -14.93
C SER A 101 4.31 -6.25 -14.58
N LEU A 102 5.22 -6.57 -13.64
CA LEU A 102 5.41 -7.94 -13.12
C LEU A 102 4.18 -8.46 -12.41
N VAL A 103 3.56 -7.61 -11.60
CA VAL A 103 2.52 -7.98 -10.64
C VAL A 103 1.12 -7.75 -11.21
N THR A 104 0.96 -6.72 -12.04
CA THR A 104 -0.34 -6.32 -12.62
C THR A 104 -0.59 -6.88 -14.01
N GLY A 105 0.45 -7.30 -14.75
CA GLY A 105 0.35 -7.63 -16.17
C GLY A 105 -0.29 -8.98 -16.51
N ARG A 106 -0.34 -9.94 -15.57
CA ARG A 106 -0.88 -11.29 -15.82
C ARG A 106 -1.49 -11.91 -14.58
N TRP A 107 -2.81 -12.17 -14.61
CA TRP A 107 -3.63 -12.59 -13.47
C TRP A 107 -3.31 -13.98 -12.90
N TYR A 108 -2.45 -14.77 -13.55
CA TYR A 108 -2.26 -16.19 -13.23
C TYR A 108 -1.64 -16.49 -11.85
N GLY A 109 -0.85 -15.58 -11.28
CA GLY A 109 -0.28 -15.76 -9.94
C GLY A 109 -1.28 -15.49 -8.80
N TRP A 110 -2.28 -14.65 -9.07
CA TRP A 110 -3.24 -14.20 -8.06
C TRP A 110 -4.10 -15.33 -7.48
N PRO A 111 -4.72 -16.23 -8.29
CA PRO A 111 -5.46 -17.37 -7.75
C PRO A 111 -4.62 -18.26 -6.82
N LEU A 112 -3.34 -18.47 -7.16
CA LEU A 112 -2.44 -19.29 -6.34
C LEU A 112 -2.11 -18.58 -5.02
N GLY A 113 -1.78 -17.29 -5.07
CA GLY A 113 -1.57 -16.46 -3.88
C GLY A 113 -2.81 -16.41 -2.98
N THR A 114 -4.01 -16.24 -3.56
CA THR A 114 -5.28 -16.28 -2.83
C THR A 114 -5.53 -17.65 -2.21
N GLY A 115 -5.25 -18.74 -2.92
CA GLY A 115 -5.35 -20.09 -2.40
C GLY A 115 -4.49 -20.30 -1.15
N PHE A 116 -3.21 -19.90 -1.22
CA PHE A 116 -2.32 -19.95 -0.06
C PHE A 116 -2.74 -19.01 1.07
N PHE A 117 -3.23 -17.80 0.75
CA PHE A 117 -3.77 -16.90 1.77
C PHE A 117 -4.90 -17.56 2.56
N LEU A 118 -5.84 -18.22 1.88
CA LEU A 118 -6.94 -18.92 2.55
C LEU A 118 -6.43 -20.10 3.39
N LEU A 119 -5.42 -20.84 2.92
CA LEU A 119 -4.80 -21.91 3.69
C LEU A 119 -4.12 -21.37 4.95
N TYR A 120 -3.26 -20.36 4.83
CA TYR A 120 -2.60 -19.75 5.97
C TYR A 120 -3.60 -19.12 6.93
N TRP A 121 -4.62 -18.42 6.42
CA TRP A 121 -5.69 -17.85 7.23
C TRP A 121 -6.44 -18.91 8.04
N ARG A 122 -6.68 -20.08 7.45
CA ARG A 122 -7.30 -21.23 8.16
C ARG A 122 -6.39 -21.85 9.21
N THR A 123 -5.08 -21.77 9.04
CA THR A 123 -4.10 -22.44 9.92
C THR A 123 -3.29 -21.51 10.82
N LEU A 124 -3.48 -20.19 10.72
CA LEU A 124 -2.72 -19.23 11.50
C LEU A 124 -3.03 -19.33 12.98
N ALA A 125 -2.05 -18.97 13.81
CA ALA A 125 -2.20 -19.02 15.25
C ALA A 125 -3.37 -18.13 15.71
N PRO A 126 -4.29 -18.63 16.56
CA PRO A 126 -5.54 -17.93 16.87
C PRO A 126 -5.37 -16.73 17.81
N GLY A 127 -4.17 -16.52 18.38
CA GLY A 127 -3.97 -15.47 19.37
C GLY A 127 -2.51 -15.24 19.74
N LEU A 128 -2.31 -14.92 21.03
CA LEU A 128 -1.00 -14.57 21.59
C LEU A 128 -0.05 -15.77 21.50
N LEU A 129 1.17 -15.50 21.05
CA LEU A 129 2.23 -16.49 20.88
C LEU A 129 3.33 -16.31 21.94
N PRO A 130 4.16 -17.35 22.19
CA PRO A 130 5.32 -17.23 23.07
C PRO A 130 6.50 -16.56 22.36
N ALA A 131 7.52 -16.20 23.15
CA ALA A 131 8.81 -15.67 22.71
C ALA A 131 8.67 -14.44 21.77
N ASP A 132 9.58 -14.29 20.82
CA ASP A 132 9.66 -13.15 19.91
C ASP A 132 8.33 -12.87 19.19
N ASN A 133 7.57 -13.91 18.81
CA ASN A 133 6.29 -13.73 18.14
C ASN A 133 5.28 -12.99 19.03
N GLY A 134 5.25 -13.32 20.34
CA GLY A 134 4.41 -12.64 21.32
C GLY A 134 4.86 -11.21 21.60
N GLU A 135 6.17 -10.99 21.66
CA GLU A 135 6.73 -9.65 21.79
C GLU A 135 6.34 -8.77 20.61
N PHE A 136 6.43 -9.28 19.38
CA PHE A 136 6.00 -8.57 18.18
C PHE A 136 4.51 -8.23 18.19
N GLN A 137 3.66 -9.12 18.72
CA GLN A 137 2.23 -8.84 18.88
C GLN A 137 1.96 -7.75 19.92
N LEU A 138 2.73 -7.72 21.02
CA LEU A 138 2.63 -6.69 22.06
C LEU A 138 3.13 -5.33 21.55
N VAL A 139 4.31 -5.31 20.93
CA VAL A 139 4.92 -4.13 20.32
C VAL A 139 4.01 -3.54 19.25
N ALA A 140 3.38 -4.38 18.42
CA ALA A 140 2.38 -3.93 17.46
C ALA A 140 1.16 -3.29 18.13
N ALA A 141 0.66 -3.86 19.23
CA ALA A 141 -0.50 -3.31 19.94
C ALA A 141 -0.20 -1.96 20.62
N GLN A 142 1.02 -1.77 21.12
CA GLN A 142 1.42 -0.59 21.90
C GLN A 142 2.22 0.46 21.11
N LEU A 143 2.55 0.19 19.85
CA LEU A 143 3.53 0.96 19.07
C LEU A 143 4.86 1.09 19.84
N GLY A 144 5.31 -0.02 20.43
CA GLY A 144 6.53 -0.10 21.22
C GLY A 144 7.79 -0.27 20.37
N VAL A 145 8.90 -0.65 21.01
CA VAL A 145 10.15 -1.02 20.34
C VAL A 145 10.47 -2.45 20.74
N ALA A 146 10.59 -3.34 19.75
CA ALA A 146 11.00 -4.72 19.99
C ALA A 146 12.48 -4.81 20.40
N HIS A 147 12.91 -5.98 20.86
CA HIS A 147 14.31 -6.28 21.12
C HIS A 147 15.20 -5.85 19.94
N PRO A 148 16.46 -5.46 20.20
CA PRO A 148 17.36 -4.96 19.17
C PRO A 148 17.41 -5.87 17.93
N PRO A 149 17.31 -5.31 16.70
CA PRO A 149 17.41 -3.88 16.34
C PRO A 149 16.08 -3.09 16.35
N GLY A 150 14.98 -3.64 16.84
CA GLY A 150 13.70 -2.93 17.01
C GLY A 150 12.73 -2.96 15.82
N PHE A 151 13.17 -3.40 14.63
CA PHE A 151 12.33 -3.75 13.48
C PHE A 151 11.26 -2.70 13.09
N SER A 152 11.67 -1.42 12.99
CA SER A 152 10.75 -0.28 12.89
C SER A 152 9.70 -0.40 11.78
N LEU A 153 10.08 -0.84 10.57
CA LEU A 153 9.12 -1.00 9.47
C LEU A 153 8.07 -2.07 9.78
N TYR A 154 8.50 -3.22 10.30
CA TYR A 154 7.59 -4.27 10.73
C TYR A 154 6.66 -3.78 11.84
N THR A 155 7.20 -3.09 12.85
CA THR A 155 6.42 -2.52 13.97
C THR A 155 5.33 -1.56 13.48
N LEU A 156 5.65 -0.66 12.55
CA LEU A 156 4.68 0.28 11.98
C LEU A 156 3.56 -0.45 11.22
N LEU A 157 3.91 -1.41 10.36
CA LEU A 157 2.91 -2.18 9.60
C LEU A 157 2.06 -3.06 10.52
N ALA A 158 2.67 -3.71 11.49
CA ALA A 158 1.98 -4.54 12.47
C ALA A 158 1.07 -3.70 13.37
N HIS A 159 1.46 -2.47 13.72
CA HIS A 159 0.59 -1.54 14.44
C HIS A 159 -0.65 -1.15 13.63
N VAL A 160 -0.48 -0.81 12.35
CA VAL A 160 -1.62 -0.54 11.46
C VAL A 160 -2.54 -1.76 11.36
N ALA A 161 -1.98 -2.97 11.23
CA ALA A 161 -2.76 -4.21 11.22
C ALA A 161 -3.51 -4.43 12.54
N ALA A 162 -2.87 -4.16 13.68
CA ALA A 162 -3.48 -4.28 15.00
C ALA A 162 -4.68 -3.33 15.19
N LEU A 163 -4.71 -2.18 14.51
CA LEU A 163 -5.82 -1.22 14.56
C LEU A 163 -7.03 -1.59 13.68
N LEU A 164 -6.89 -2.53 12.74
CA LEU A 164 -7.97 -2.87 11.80
C LEU A 164 -9.23 -3.39 12.52
N PRO A 165 -10.44 -2.87 12.23
CA PRO A 165 -11.68 -3.22 12.95
C PRO A 165 -12.26 -4.58 12.51
N LEU A 166 -11.49 -5.65 12.67
CA LEU A 166 -11.84 -7.01 12.22
C LEU A 166 -12.54 -7.86 13.30
N GLY A 167 -12.94 -7.27 14.43
CA GLY A 167 -13.61 -8.00 15.53
C GLY A 167 -12.76 -9.07 16.24
N ALA A 168 -11.47 -9.20 15.89
CA ALA A 168 -10.53 -10.17 16.47
C ALA A 168 -9.52 -9.49 17.41
N SER A 169 -8.74 -10.26 18.17
CA SER A 169 -7.68 -9.69 19.04
C SER A 169 -6.56 -9.02 18.20
N PRO A 170 -5.85 -8.01 18.74
CA PRO A 170 -4.68 -7.43 18.06
C PRO A 170 -3.64 -8.48 17.66
N ALA A 171 -3.36 -9.45 18.54
CA ALA A 171 -2.44 -10.55 18.27
C ALA A 171 -2.83 -11.38 17.03
N TYR A 172 -4.12 -11.68 16.88
CA TYR A 172 -4.65 -12.37 15.70
C TYR A 172 -4.45 -11.56 14.42
N ARG A 173 -4.71 -10.24 14.46
CA ARG A 173 -4.57 -9.35 13.30
C ARG A 173 -3.12 -9.25 12.83
N VAL A 174 -2.16 -9.35 13.75
CA VAL A 174 -0.72 -9.39 13.41
C VAL A 174 -0.34 -10.74 12.76
N ASN A 175 -0.88 -11.86 13.23
CA ASN A 175 -0.69 -13.16 12.54
C ASN A 175 -1.30 -13.12 11.12
N LEU A 176 -2.45 -12.46 10.97
CA LEU A 176 -3.10 -12.27 9.67
C LEU A 176 -2.27 -11.41 8.72
N LEU A 177 -1.55 -10.40 9.23
CA LEU A 177 -0.60 -9.62 8.44
C LEU A 177 0.49 -10.52 7.85
N SER A 178 1.08 -11.42 8.64
CA SER A 178 2.09 -12.38 8.15
C SER A 178 1.53 -13.29 7.05
N ALA A 179 0.29 -13.78 7.19
CA ALA A 179 -0.38 -14.56 6.15
C ALA A 179 -0.58 -13.77 4.85
N LEU A 180 -0.96 -12.49 4.96
CA LEU A 180 -1.14 -11.60 3.81
C LEU A 180 0.19 -11.36 3.08
N ILE A 181 1.24 -10.95 3.81
CA ILE A 181 2.54 -10.65 3.20
C ILE A 181 3.13 -11.90 2.56
N ALA A 182 3.10 -13.05 3.25
CA ALA A 182 3.59 -14.32 2.70
C ALA A 182 2.88 -14.70 1.39
N SER A 183 1.56 -14.47 1.31
CA SER A 183 0.78 -14.75 0.10
C SER A 183 1.12 -13.81 -1.06
N LEU A 184 1.38 -12.53 -0.77
CA LEU A 184 1.88 -11.58 -1.76
C LEU A 184 3.28 -11.96 -2.25
N THR A 185 4.15 -12.42 -1.35
CA THR A 185 5.47 -12.96 -1.71
C THR A 185 5.35 -14.13 -2.69
N LEU A 186 4.38 -15.03 -2.51
CA LEU A 186 4.14 -16.13 -3.45
C LEU A 186 3.71 -15.65 -4.84
N VAL A 187 2.93 -14.56 -4.94
CA VAL A 187 2.57 -13.94 -6.22
C VAL A 187 3.82 -13.38 -6.92
N VAL A 188 4.71 -12.73 -6.16
CA VAL A 188 5.98 -12.20 -6.69
C VAL A 188 6.91 -13.32 -7.14
N VAL A 189 7.04 -14.39 -6.34
CA VAL A 189 7.85 -15.58 -6.67
C VAL A 189 7.33 -16.24 -7.94
N TYR A 190 6.01 -16.40 -8.08
CA TYR A 190 5.41 -16.91 -9.31
C TYR A 190 5.80 -16.06 -10.52
N ALA A 191 5.65 -14.73 -10.42
CA ALA A 191 5.99 -13.81 -11.50
C ALA A 191 7.48 -13.89 -11.87
N ALA A 192 8.36 -13.96 -10.87
CA ALA A 192 9.81 -14.08 -11.05
C ALA A 192 10.19 -15.37 -11.79
N ILE A 193 9.69 -16.53 -11.33
CA ILE A 193 9.98 -17.82 -11.98
C ILE A 193 9.44 -17.85 -13.41
N HIS A 194 8.21 -17.35 -13.61
CA HIS A 194 7.63 -17.27 -14.95
C HIS A 194 8.45 -16.36 -15.87
N ARG A 195 8.99 -15.25 -15.37
CA ARG A 195 9.85 -14.36 -16.18
C ARG A 195 11.16 -15.02 -16.59
N LEU A 196 11.75 -15.84 -15.73
CA LEU A 196 13.01 -16.53 -16.01
C LEU A 196 12.82 -17.73 -16.95
N THR A 197 11.70 -18.45 -16.81
CA THR A 197 11.48 -19.73 -17.50
C THR A 197 10.53 -19.63 -18.69
N HIS A 198 9.73 -18.56 -18.76
CA HIS A 198 8.59 -18.41 -19.67
C HIS A 198 7.57 -19.57 -19.59
N ARG A 199 7.54 -20.32 -18.49
CA ARG A 199 6.69 -21.52 -18.32
C ARG A 199 5.84 -21.43 -17.06
N HIS A 200 4.52 -21.46 -17.25
CA HIS A 200 3.54 -21.46 -16.16
C HIS A 200 3.72 -22.62 -15.19
N LEU A 201 3.95 -23.84 -15.71
CA LEU A 201 4.12 -25.02 -14.86
C LEU A 201 5.33 -24.88 -13.93
N ALA A 202 6.46 -24.38 -14.42
CA ALA A 202 7.66 -24.15 -13.59
C ALA A 202 7.39 -23.14 -12.47
N ALA A 203 6.67 -22.06 -12.80
CA ALA A 203 6.27 -21.06 -11.83
C ALA A 203 5.31 -21.62 -10.77
N MET A 204 4.28 -22.37 -11.18
CA MET A 204 3.35 -23.02 -10.26
C MET A 204 4.08 -24.00 -9.34
N THR A 205 4.95 -24.85 -9.88
CA THR A 205 5.69 -25.84 -9.07
C THR A 205 6.59 -25.16 -8.05
N GLY A 206 7.32 -24.11 -8.43
CA GLY A 206 8.21 -23.41 -7.51
C GLY A 206 7.44 -22.64 -6.43
N THR A 207 6.33 -21.99 -6.79
CA THR A 207 5.47 -21.31 -5.82
C THR A 207 4.79 -22.29 -4.86
N ILE A 208 4.29 -23.42 -5.35
CA ILE A 208 3.69 -24.47 -4.51
C ILE A 208 4.75 -25.08 -3.57
N ALA A 209 5.95 -25.34 -4.08
CA ALA A 209 7.04 -25.87 -3.28
C ALA A 209 7.43 -24.91 -2.15
N LEU A 210 7.55 -23.61 -2.43
CA LEU A 210 7.86 -22.60 -1.41
C LEU A 210 6.69 -22.43 -0.42
N GLY A 211 5.47 -22.27 -0.91
CA GLY A 211 4.30 -22.07 -0.05
C GLY A 211 4.00 -23.29 0.83
N GLY A 212 4.27 -24.50 0.33
CA GLY A 212 4.14 -25.74 1.10
C GLY A 212 5.32 -26.03 2.04
N ALA A 213 6.43 -25.28 1.96
CA ALA A 213 7.60 -25.53 2.78
C ALA A 213 7.31 -25.22 4.25
N THR A 214 7.63 -26.16 5.15
CA THR A 214 7.30 -26.07 6.58
C THR A 214 7.81 -24.80 7.24
N THR A 215 9.03 -24.37 6.91
CA THR A 215 9.63 -23.14 7.43
C THR A 215 8.86 -21.91 6.96
N PHE A 216 8.51 -21.82 5.67
CA PHE A 216 7.76 -20.71 5.11
C PHE A 216 6.34 -20.66 5.69
N TRP A 217 5.68 -21.82 5.79
CA TRP A 217 4.36 -21.95 6.39
C TRP A 217 4.35 -21.47 7.84
N ALA A 218 5.36 -21.85 8.64
CA ALA A 218 5.48 -21.38 10.01
C ALA A 218 5.58 -19.84 10.09
N GLN A 219 6.39 -19.22 9.23
CA GLN A 219 6.48 -17.76 9.17
C GLN A 219 5.18 -17.10 8.68
N ALA A 220 4.44 -17.76 7.79
CA ALA A 220 3.17 -17.26 7.25
C ALA A 220 2.00 -17.34 8.25
N THR A 221 2.12 -18.16 9.30
CA THR A 221 1.03 -18.46 10.24
C THR A 221 1.23 -17.87 11.64
N THR A 222 2.34 -17.19 11.88
CA THR A 222 2.69 -16.55 13.15
C THR A 222 3.23 -15.15 12.93
N ALA A 223 2.99 -14.23 13.87
CA ALA A 223 3.57 -12.89 13.87
C ALA A 223 5.10 -12.95 13.83
N ASN A 224 5.69 -12.67 12.67
CA ASN A 224 7.13 -12.77 12.49
C ASN A 224 7.68 -11.73 11.52
N ILE A 225 8.81 -11.14 11.89
CA ILE A 225 9.58 -10.22 11.04
C ILE A 225 10.01 -10.85 9.71
N ARG A 226 10.21 -12.18 9.67
CA ARG A 226 10.66 -12.90 8.46
C ARG A 226 9.60 -13.00 7.38
N SER A 227 8.37 -12.58 7.69
CA SER A 227 7.31 -12.43 6.69
C SER A 227 7.50 -11.20 5.80
N LEU A 228 8.31 -10.22 6.22
CA LEU A 228 8.67 -9.00 5.49
C LEU A 228 10.08 -9.13 4.88
#